data_AF-A0A845C244-F1
#
_entry.id   AF-A0A845C244-F1
#
_cell.length_a   1.000
_cell.length_b   1.000
_cell.length_c   1.000
_cell.angle_alpha   90.00
_cell.angle_beta   90.00
_cell.angle_gamma   90.00
#
_symmetry.space_group_name_H-M   'P 1'
#
loop_
_entity.id
_entity.type
_entity.pdbx_description
1 polymer ?
#
loop_
_entity_poly.entity_id
_entity_poly.type
_entity_poly.pdbx_seq_one_letter_code
_entity_poly.pdbx_strand_id
1 'polypeptide(L)'
;MSLTSRLHRPTVPPVRWRSTIVWAAGLGALLAFVSVRTASAGSAAQTFPGSNAVEAWPVLVPMLAASASLERAIEVFWNLVEWFLLRVGGWQAADLKRPDYTQLKSGLSLIIAGVMGVAITGYTDIRLLSYLQPQANGILDQVPVAWDVLLSGILLGTGTKPVHDLVGTLTRVKMLVGNLGLKQRERAGLFAADANYRTREAELHGTRSMAAHQPTQRTPQQQDVAATSAPDRPARRLIDDLDTRYNG
;
A
#
# COMPACT_ATOMS: atom_id res chain seq x y z
N MET A 1 44.54 5.70 -49.78
CA MET A 1 43.98 4.87 -48.70
C MET A 1 42.99 5.71 -47.90
N SER A 2 41.67 5.52 -48.11
CA SER A 2 40.64 6.20 -47.31
C SER A 2 39.79 5.16 -46.58
N LEU A 3 39.97 5.06 -45.27
CA LEU A 3 39.19 4.21 -44.38
C LEU A 3 37.88 4.93 -44.02
N THR A 4 36.83 4.74 -44.83
CA THR A 4 35.47 5.12 -44.47
C THR A 4 34.87 4.05 -43.57
N SER A 5 34.90 4.28 -42.25
CA SER A 5 34.22 3.45 -41.26
C SER A 5 32.71 3.63 -41.37
N ARG A 6 32.03 2.64 -41.96
CA ARG A 6 30.56 2.55 -41.91
C ARG A 6 30.15 2.12 -40.50
N LEU A 7 29.68 3.07 -39.71
CA LEU A 7 29.04 2.80 -38.43
C LEU A 7 27.71 2.07 -38.69
N HIS A 8 27.70 0.79 -38.35
CA HIS A 8 26.51 -0.07 -38.36
C HIS A 8 25.54 0.44 -37.29
N ARG A 9 24.41 1.03 -37.70
CA ARG A 9 23.34 1.40 -36.76
C ARG A 9 22.50 0.17 -36.46
N PRO A 10 22.38 -0.28 -35.21
CA PRO A 10 21.50 -1.39 -34.86
C PRO A 10 20.04 -0.98 -35.09
N THR A 11 19.32 -1.78 -35.86
CA THR A 11 17.87 -1.65 -36.06
C THR A 11 17.15 -2.19 -34.83
N VAL A 12 16.56 -1.29 -34.03
CA VAL A 12 15.72 -1.69 -32.89
C VAL A 12 14.36 -2.15 -33.42
N PRO A 13 13.87 -3.37 -33.08
CA PRO A 13 12.57 -3.84 -33.54
C PRO A 13 11.42 -3.01 -32.95
N PRO A 14 10.33 -2.76 -33.70
CA PRO A 14 9.20 -1.98 -33.23
C PRO A 14 8.44 -2.73 -32.13
N VAL A 15 8.49 -2.21 -30.91
CA VAL A 15 7.81 -2.82 -29.76
C VAL A 15 6.30 -2.62 -29.92
N ARG A 16 5.52 -3.71 -29.93
CA ARG A 16 4.05 -3.72 -30.07
C ARG A 16 3.36 -3.23 -28.79
N TRP A 17 3.43 -1.93 -28.47
CA TRP A 17 2.81 -1.30 -27.28
C TRP A 17 1.34 -0.93 -27.44
N ARG A 18 0.75 -1.15 -28.63
CA ARG A 18 -0.55 -0.56 -28.98
C ARG A 18 -1.75 -1.22 -28.28
N SER A 19 -1.62 -2.44 -27.75
CA SER A 19 -2.74 -3.16 -27.13
C SER A 19 -2.90 -2.89 -25.64
N THR A 20 -1.83 -2.69 -24.87
CA THR A 20 -1.91 -2.55 -23.40
C THR A 20 -2.48 -1.21 -22.94
N ILE A 21 -2.27 -0.13 -23.70
CA ILE A 21 -2.74 1.22 -23.34
C ILE A 21 -4.26 1.36 -23.47
N VAL A 22 -4.87 0.67 -24.44
CA VAL A 22 -6.33 0.73 -24.70
C VAL A 22 -7.12 0.07 -23.56
N TRP A 23 -6.62 -1.03 -22.99
CA TRP A 23 -7.29 -1.71 -21.87
C TRP A 23 -7.21 -0.92 -20.55
N ALA A 24 -6.11 -0.20 -20.29
CA ALA A 24 -5.98 0.63 -19.08
C ALA A 24 -6.92 1.85 -19.09
N ALA A 25 -7.09 2.51 -20.25
CA ALA A 25 -8.00 3.64 -20.40
C ALA A 25 -9.48 3.22 -20.27
N GLY A 26 -9.85 2.05 -20.81
CA GLY A 26 -11.20 1.50 -20.69
C GLY A 26 -11.59 1.16 -19.25
N LEU A 27 -10.65 0.61 -18.46
CA LEU A 27 -10.89 0.28 -17.05
C LEU A 27 -11.06 1.54 -16.19
N GLY A 28 -10.28 2.60 -16.46
CA GLY A 28 -10.40 3.89 -15.76
C GLY A 28 -11.73 4.60 -16.04
N ALA A 29 -12.20 4.59 -17.28
CA ALA A 29 -13.50 5.16 -17.66
C ALA A 29 -14.67 4.37 -17.05
N LEU A 30 -14.57 3.04 -16.99
CA LEU A 30 -15.58 2.18 -16.37
C LEU A 30 -15.67 2.43 -14.85
N LEU A 31 -14.53 2.59 -14.16
CA LEU A 31 -14.50 2.90 -12.73
C LEU A 31 -15.05 4.30 -12.43
N ALA A 32 -14.73 5.30 -13.27
CA ALA A 32 -15.29 6.65 -13.13
C ALA A 32 -16.82 6.67 -13.34
N PHE A 33 -17.34 5.88 -14.29
CA PHE A 33 -18.77 5.80 -14.56
C PHE A 33 -19.55 5.07 -13.46
N VAL A 34 -18.95 4.04 -12.84
CA VAL A 34 -19.53 3.31 -11.71
C VAL A 34 -19.58 4.18 -10.44
N SER A 35 -18.56 5.01 -10.18
CA SER A 35 -18.54 5.92 -9.02
C SER A 35 -19.62 7.01 -9.08
N VAL A 36 -20.00 7.49 -10.26
CA VAL A 36 -21.06 8.51 -10.42
C VAL A 36 -22.45 7.93 -10.14
N ARG A 37 -22.70 6.66 -10.47
CA ARG A 37 -23.99 5.98 -10.24
C ARG A 37 -24.20 5.54 -8.79
N THR A 38 -23.13 5.28 -8.03
CA THR A 38 -23.23 4.97 -6.60
C THR A 38 -23.42 6.21 -5.74
N ALA A 39 -22.91 7.38 -6.17
CA ALA A 39 -23.16 8.65 -5.48
C ALA A 39 -24.66 9.05 -5.50
N SER A 40 -25.39 8.75 -6.58
CA SER A 40 -26.84 9.00 -6.68
C SER A 40 -27.71 8.05 -5.85
N ALA A 41 -27.14 7.01 -5.22
CA ALA A 41 -27.87 6.12 -4.31
C ALA A 41 -27.78 6.58 -2.83
N GLY A 42 -26.92 7.55 -2.51
CA GLY A 42 -26.66 8.01 -1.14
C GLY A 42 -27.63 9.07 -0.61
N SER A 43 -28.31 9.81 -1.49
CA SER A 43 -29.26 10.86 -1.08
C SER A 43 -30.53 10.32 -0.39
N ALA A 44 -30.77 9.00 -0.45
CA ALA A 44 -31.97 8.37 0.09
C ALA A 44 -31.79 7.73 1.49
N ALA A 45 -30.60 7.75 2.10
CA ALA A 45 -30.37 7.02 3.35
C ALA A 45 -29.37 7.70 4.29
N GLN A 46 -29.73 8.86 4.85
CA GLN A 46 -29.05 9.40 6.03
C GLN A 46 -30.05 9.97 7.03
N THR A 47 -30.95 9.11 7.51
CA THR A 47 -31.65 9.33 8.78
C THR A 47 -31.28 8.15 9.66
N PHE A 48 -30.19 8.27 10.44
CA PHE A 48 -29.89 7.32 11.51
C PHE A 48 -30.56 7.84 12.79
N PRO A 49 -31.64 7.21 13.28
CA PRO A 49 -32.23 7.59 14.53
C PRO A 49 -31.42 6.95 15.66
N GLY A 50 -30.76 7.77 16.49
CA GLY A 50 -30.35 7.34 17.84
C GLY A 50 -28.87 7.39 18.23
N SER A 51 -27.94 7.89 17.41
CA SER A 51 -26.55 8.10 17.85
C SER A 51 -26.25 9.59 18.09
N ASN A 52 -25.98 9.97 19.34
CA ASN A 52 -25.54 11.33 19.72
C ASN A 52 -24.14 11.70 19.18
N ALA A 53 -23.48 10.78 18.46
CA ALA A 53 -22.29 11.06 17.67
C ALA A 53 -22.71 11.18 16.21
N VAL A 54 -22.69 12.40 15.68
CA VAL A 54 -22.82 12.65 14.25
C VAL A 54 -21.51 12.16 13.60
N GLU A 55 -21.53 10.93 13.07
CA GLU A 55 -20.35 10.31 12.47
C GLU A 55 -20.06 10.96 11.11
N ALA A 56 -19.00 11.77 10.97
CA ALA A 56 -18.67 12.43 9.70
C ALA A 56 -18.32 11.49 8.53
N TRP A 57 -18.16 10.20 8.79
CA TRP A 57 -17.73 9.18 7.83
C TRP A 57 -18.60 9.05 6.57
N PRO A 58 -19.94 9.11 6.61
CA PRO A 58 -20.79 8.99 5.43
C PRO A 58 -20.62 10.12 4.42
N VAL A 59 -20.06 11.27 4.80
CA VAL A 59 -19.73 12.37 3.88
C VAL A 59 -18.25 12.33 3.49
N LEU A 60 -17.36 12.08 4.45
CA LEU A 60 -15.93 12.04 4.20
C LEU A 60 -15.53 10.90 3.24
N VAL A 61 -16.14 9.71 3.36
CA VAL A 61 -15.80 8.57 2.49
C VAL A 61 -16.13 8.86 1.01
N PRO A 62 -17.34 9.30 0.64
CA PRO A 62 -17.64 9.73 -0.73
C PRO A 62 -16.75 10.86 -1.22
N MET A 63 -16.44 11.85 -0.38
CA MET A 63 -15.53 12.95 -0.77
C MET A 63 -14.12 12.45 -1.07
N LEU A 64 -13.56 11.59 -0.23
CA LEU A 64 -12.23 11.01 -0.46
C LEU A 64 -12.21 10.14 -1.72
N ALA A 65 -13.26 9.33 -1.92
CA ALA A 65 -13.39 8.51 -3.13
C ALA A 65 -13.49 9.39 -4.39
N ALA A 66 -14.32 10.43 -4.37
CA ALA A 66 -14.46 11.35 -5.49
C ALA A 66 -13.16 12.14 -5.76
N SER A 67 -12.44 12.57 -4.73
CA SER A 67 -11.11 13.17 -4.84
C SER A 67 -10.12 12.21 -5.51
N ALA A 68 -10.01 10.97 -5.03
CA ALA A 68 -9.13 9.97 -5.63
C ALA A 68 -9.51 9.67 -7.10
N SER A 69 -10.80 9.58 -7.42
CA SER A 69 -11.27 9.42 -8.81
C SER A 69 -10.89 10.62 -9.69
N LEU A 70 -11.01 11.84 -9.16
CA LEU A 70 -10.65 13.06 -9.89
C LEU A 70 -9.16 13.14 -10.19
N GLU A 71 -8.31 12.78 -9.22
CA GLU A 71 -6.86 12.67 -9.41
C GLU A 71 -6.53 11.75 -10.59
N ARG A 72 -7.13 10.56 -10.63
CA ARG A 72 -6.92 9.59 -11.71
C ARG A 72 -7.45 10.09 -13.05
N ALA A 73 -8.59 10.77 -13.05
CA ALA A 73 -9.14 11.36 -14.27
C ALA A 73 -8.21 12.42 -14.87
N ILE A 74 -7.63 13.29 -14.02
CA ILE A 74 -6.68 14.32 -14.45
C ILE A 74 -5.38 13.70 -14.97
N GLU A 75 -4.87 12.66 -14.31
CA GLU A 75 -3.70 11.92 -14.78
C GLU A 75 -3.94 11.32 -16.17
N VAL A 76 -5.08 10.66 -16.38
CA VAL A 76 -5.46 10.08 -17.68
C VAL A 76 -5.62 11.16 -18.75
N PHE A 77 -6.24 12.29 -18.40
CA PHE A 77 -6.36 13.45 -19.29
C PHE A 77 -4.98 13.91 -19.77
N TRP A 78 -4.01 14.08 -18.87
CA TRP A 78 -2.67 14.49 -19.25
C TRP A 78 -1.92 13.45 -20.05
N ASN A 79 -2.07 12.16 -19.72
CA ASN A 79 -1.48 11.10 -20.52
C ASN A 79 -2.00 11.13 -21.97
N LEU A 80 -3.28 11.47 -22.17
CA LEU A 80 -3.87 11.64 -23.50
C LEU A 80 -3.31 12.88 -24.21
N VAL A 81 -3.18 14.01 -23.51
CA VAL A 81 -2.58 15.24 -24.06
C VAL A 81 -1.12 15.00 -24.46
N GLU A 82 -0.32 14.36 -23.60
CA GLU A 82 1.08 14.05 -23.88
C GLU A 82 1.23 13.10 -25.06
N TRP A 83 0.40 12.06 -25.10
CA TRP A 83 0.34 11.17 -26.25
C TRP A 83 0.03 11.92 -27.55
N PHE A 84 -0.92 12.85 -27.51
CA PHE A 84 -1.28 13.67 -28.66
C PHE A 84 -0.13 14.58 -29.10
N LEU A 85 0.54 15.25 -28.16
CA LEU A 85 1.68 16.12 -28.43
C LEU A 85 2.85 15.34 -29.07
N LEU A 86 3.15 14.15 -28.56
CA LEU A 86 4.20 13.29 -29.13
C LEU A 86 3.82 12.76 -30.52
N ARG A 87 2.55 12.40 -30.73
CA ARG A 87 2.12 11.74 -31.97
C ARG A 87 1.84 12.71 -33.11
N VAL A 88 1.21 13.84 -32.79
CA VAL A 88 0.70 14.80 -33.78
C VAL A 88 1.53 16.08 -33.76
N GLY A 89 1.92 16.55 -32.57
CA GLY A 89 2.72 17.77 -32.40
C GLY A 89 4.19 17.61 -32.74
N GLY A 90 4.69 16.39 -32.97
CA GLY A 90 6.10 16.13 -33.25
C GLY A 90 7.02 16.38 -32.06
N TRP A 91 6.47 16.49 -30.85
CA TRP A 91 7.25 16.71 -29.63
C TRP A 91 8.14 15.50 -29.35
N GLN A 92 9.31 15.75 -28.76
CA GLN A 92 10.18 14.70 -28.28
C GLN A 92 9.91 14.44 -26.79
N ALA A 93 10.25 13.24 -26.31
CA ALA A 93 10.13 12.91 -24.89
C ALA A 93 10.97 13.83 -23.98
N ALA A 94 12.00 14.50 -24.53
CA ALA A 94 12.78 15.50 -23.81
C ALA A 94 11.99 16.80 -23.56
N ASP A 95 11.07 17.16 -24.45
CA ASP A 95 10.27 18.39 -24.34
C ASP A 95 9.25 18.30 -23.21
N LEU A 96 8.69 17.10 -22.98
CA LEU A 96 7.79 16.80 -21.86
C LEU A 96 8.48 16.84 -20.49
N LYS A 97 9.82 16.82 -20.46
CA LYS A 97 10.60 16.89 -19.21
C LYS A 97 11.06 18.30 -18.88
N ARG A 98 10.75 19.29 -19.73
CA ARG A 98 11.15 20.67 -19.49
C ARG A 98 10.47 21.21 -18.22
N PRO A 99 11.18 21.98 -17.38
CA PRO A 99 10.61 22.57 -16.17
C PRO A 99 9.34 23.37 -16.45
N ASP A 100 9.34 24.18 -17.51
CA ASP A 100 8.21 25.05 -17.86
C ASP A 100 6.93 24.25 -18.15
N TYR A 101 7.06 23.14 -18.89
CA TYR A 101 5.93 22.26 -19.19
C TYR A 101 5.39 21.59 -17.92
N THR A 102 6.28 21.06 -17.06
CA THR A 102 5.86 20.40 -15.83
C THR A 102 5.20 21.36 -14.83
N GLN A 103 5.66 22.62 -14.75
CA GLN A 103 5.03 23.66 -13.95
C GLN A 103 3.65 24.03 -14.49
N LEU A 104 3.52 24.22 -15.81
CA LEU A 104 2.24 24.50 -16.46
C LEU A 104 1.24 23.35 -16.24
N LYS A 105 1.67 22.10 -16.47
CA LYS A 105 0.87 20.89 -16.23
C LYS A 105 0.35 20.86 -14.79
N SER A 106 1.23 21.09 -13.81
CA SER A 106 0.88 21.10 -12.39
C SER A 106 -0.13 22.22 -12.05
N GLY A 107 0.13 23.46 -12.51
CA GLY A 107 -0.75 24.59 -12.25
C GLY A 107 -2.13 24.43 -12.89
N LEU A 108 -2.17 24.01 -14.16
CA LEU A 108 -3.42 23.78 -14.86
C LEU A 108 -4.19 22.58 -14.29
N SER A 109 -3.50 21.52 -13.85
CA SER A 109 -4.14 20.39 -13.14
C SER A 109 -4.88 20.85 -11.90
N LEU A 110 -4.30 21.75 -11.11
CA LEU A 110 -4.91 22.26 -9.90
C LEU A 110 -6.19 23.06 -10.20
N ILE A 111 -6.15 23.91 -11.22
CA ILE A 111 -7.31 24.69 -11.66
C ILE A 111 -8.42 23.77 -12.16
N ILE A 112 -8.08 22.82 -13.04
CA ILE A 112 -9.04 21.84 -13.57
C ILE A 112 -9.65 21.02 -12.42
N ALA A 113 -8.84 20.57 -11.47
CA ALA A 113 -9.31 19.84 -10.30
C ALA A 113 -10.31 20.67 -9.47
N GLY A 114 -9.99 21.93 -9.20
CA GLY A 114 -10.89 22.84 -8.47
C GLY A 114 -12.23 23.02 -9.17
N VAL A 115 -12.22 23.31 -10.47
CA VAL A 115 -13.45 23.50 -11.26
C VAL A 115 -14.27 22.21 -11.32
N MET A 116 -13.62 21.06 -11.57
CA MET A 116 -14.30 19.76 -11.59
C MET A 116 -14.85 19.39 -10.22
N GLY A 117 -14.12 19.68 -9.14
CA GLY A 117 -14.59 19.45 -7.77
C GLY A 117 -15.87 20.24 -7.47
N VAL A 118 -15.92 21.53 -7.83
CA VAL A 118 -17.13 22.37 -7.70
C VAL A 118 -18.29 21.83 -8.53
N ALA A 119 -18.03 21.40 -9.77
CA ALA A 119 -19.05 20.80 -10.62
C ALA A 119 -19.59 19.48 -10.03
N ILE A 120 -18.73 18.60 -9.54
CA ILE A 120 -19.11 17.33 -8.90
C ILE A 120 -19.95 17.61 -7.65
N THR A 121 -19.51 18.52 -6.78
CA THR A 121 -20.26 18.87 -5.57
C THR A 121 -21.63 19.47 -5.91
N GLY A 122 -21.71 20.35 -6.90
CA GLY A 122 -22.99 20.91 -7.34
C GLY A 122 -23.94 19.87 -7.93
N TYR A 123 -23.42 18.82 -8.58
CA TYR A 123 -24.23 17.77 -9.18
C TYR A 123 -24.64 16.66 -8.20
N THR A 124 -23.75 16.31 -7.27
CA THR A 124 -23.95 15.22 -6.29
C THR A 124 -24.55 15.67 -4.97
N ASP A 125 -24.65 16.98 -4.76
CA ASP A 125 -25.11 17.60 -3.53
C ASP A 125 -24.28 17.24 -2.28
N ILE A 126 -23.01 16.83 -2.49
CA ILE A 126 -22.07 16.52 -1.40
C ILE A 126 -21.58 17.83 -0.79
N ARG A 127 -22.29 18.27 0.24
CA ARG A 127 -22.07 19.54 0.94
C ARG A 127 -21.50 19.31 2.33
N LEU A 128 -20.29 19.81 2.55
CA LEU A 128 -19.57 19.63 3.80
C LEU A 128 -20.15 20.53 4.90
N LEU A 129 -20.47 21.79 4.61
CA LEU A 129 -20.90 22.71 5.66
C LEU A 129 -22.33 22.42 6.11
N SER A 130 -23.22 21.99 5.22
CA SER A 130 -24.55 21.50 5.61
C SER A 130 -24.46 20.31 6.56
N TYR A 131 -23.46 19.43 6.37
CA TYR A 131 -23.23 18.32 7.27
C TYR A 131 -22.67 18.75 8.63
N LEU A 132 -21.87 19.82 8.65
CA LEU A 132 -21.30 20.39 9.87
C LEU A 132 -22.27 21.31 10.64
N GLN A 133 -23.36 21.72 10.00
CA GLN A 133 -24.33 22.66 10.55
C GLN A 133 -24.86 22.26 11.95
N PRO A 134 -25.23 20.99 12.22
CA PRO A 134 -25.70 20.57 13.54
C PRO A 134 -24.65 20.72 14.65
N GLN A 135 -23.35 20.68 14.32
CA GLN A 135 -22.26 20.79 15.29
C GLN A 135 -21.80 22.24 15.50
N ALA A 136 -22.13 23.13 14.58
CA ALA A 136 -21.65 24.51 14.57
C ALA A 136 -22.50 25.48 15.41
N ASN A 137 -23.45 24.99 16.21
CA ASN A 137 -24.31 25.80 17.10
C ASN A 137 -24.91 27.05 16.40
N GLY A 138 -25.36 26.89 15.15
CA GLY A 138 -25.98 27.96 14.36
C GLY A 138 -25.02 28.95 13.69
N ILE A 139 -23.70 28.83 13.87
CA ILE A 139 -22.71 29.69 13.19
C ILE A 139 -22.81 29.54 11.66
N LEU A 140 -23.14 28.33 11.19
CA LEU A 140 -23.21 28.01 9.76
C LEU A 140 -24.57 28.26 9.11
N ASP A 141 -25.61 28.64 9.88
CA ASP A 141 -26.98 28.80 9.37
C ASP A 141 -27.11 29.94 8.34
N GLN A 142 -26.18 30.88 8.37
CA GLN A 142 -26.16 32.04 7.48
C GLN A 142 -25.32 31.83 6.22
N VAL A 143 -24.64 30.68 6.07
CA VAL A 143 -23.79 30.43 4.91
C VAL A 143 -24.68 30.14 3.69
N PRO A 144 -24.64 30.97 2.64
CA PRO A 144 -25.43 30.70 1.44
C PRO A 144 -25.01 29.38 0.79
N VAL A 145 -25.99 28.66 0.24
CA VAL A 145 -25.81 27.38 -0.46
C VAL A 145 -24.67 27.40 -1.48
N ALA A 146 -24.55 28.48 -2.26
CA ALA A 146 -23.50 28.61 -3.26
C ALA A 146 -22.09 28.59 -2.67
N TRP A 147 -21.91 29.13 -1.45
CA TRP A 147 -20.62 29.12 -0.76
C TRP A 147 -20.25 27.74 -0.24
N ASP A 148 -21.22 26.95 0.24
CA ASP A 148 -20.98 25.57 0.65
C ASP A 148 -20.53 24.71 -0.53
N VAL A 149 -21.25 24.80 -1.65
CA VAL A 149 -20.90 24.09 -2.89
C VAL A 149 -19.50 24.48 -3.38
N LEU A 150 -19.19 25.78 -3.37
CA LEU A 150 -17.88 26.28 -3.80
C LEU A 150 -16.75 25.76 -2.88
N LEU A 151 -16.90 25.90 -1.56
CA LEU A 151 -15.87 25.49 -0.60
C LEU A 151 -15.68 23.98 -0.58
N SER A 152 -16.78 23.22 -0.53
CA SER A 152 -16.77 21.76 -0.58
C SER A 152 -16.15 21.26 -1.88
N GLY A 153 -16.48 21.89 -3.01
CA GLY A 153 -15.93 21.56 -4.30
C GLY A 153 -14.44 21.89 -4.46
N ILE A 154 -13.99 23.05 -3.96
CA ILE A 154 -12.57 23.40 -3.92
C ILE A 154 -11.81 22.42 -3.03
N LEU A 155 -12.35 22.09 -1.85
CA LEU A 155 -11.73 21.12 -0.94
C LEU A 155 -11.64 19.74 -1.60
N LEU A 156 -12.69 19.32 -2.30
CA LEU A 156 -12.73 18.07 -3.06
C LEU A 156 -11.67 18.06 -4.17
N GLY A 157 -11.57 19.14 -4.94
CA GLY A 157 -10.64 19.27 -6.06
C GLY A 157 -9.17 19.38 -5.64
N THR A 158 -8.89 20.24 -4.66
CA THR A 158 -7.52 20.46 -4.15
C THR A 158 -7.06 19.34 -3.21
N GLY A 159 -8.00 18.63 -2.58
CA GLY A 159 -7.76 17.48 -1.71
C GLY A 159 -7.16 16.26 -2.42
N THR A 160 -7.06 16.29 -3.76
CA THR A 160 -6.43 15.23 -4.56
C THR A 160 -4.96 15.01 -4.18
N LYS A 161 -4.20 16.07 -3.90
CA LYS A 161 -2.77 15.98 -3.54
C LYS A 161 -2.51 15.32 -2.18
N PRO A 162 -3.15 15.76 -1.08
CA PRO A 162 -3.01 15.10 0.21
C PRO A 162 -3.43 13.62 0.17
N VAL A 163 -4.50 13.30 -0.56
CA VAL A 163 -4.99 11.91 -0.70
C VAL A 163 -3.95 11.05 -1.42
N HIS A 164 -3.37 11.53 -2.52
CA HIS A 164 -2.27 10.86 -3.20
C HIS A 164 -1.10 10.55 -2.27
N ASP A 165 -0.67 11.53 -1.46
CA ASP A 165 0.47 11.40 -0.56
C ASP A 165 0.18 10.43 0.60
N LEU A 166 -1.05 10.40 1.10
CA LEU A 166 -1.52 9.43 2.09
C LEU A 166 -1.50 8.00 1.53
N VAL A 167 -2.03 7.80 0.32
CA VAL A 167 -2.01 6.49 -0.36
C VAL A 167 -0.57 6.03 -0.61
N GLY A 168 0.29 6.96 -1.05
CA GLY A 168 1.72 6.69 -1.23
C GLY A 168 2.41 6.28 0.07
N THR A 169 2.11 6.97 1.17
CA THR A 169 2.66 6.66 2.50
C THR A 169 2.19 5.30 3.00
N LEU A 170 0.89 4.98 2.89
CA LEU A 170 0.34 3.69 3.27
C LEU A 170 0.99 2.54 2.49
N THR A 171 1.24 2.77 1.21
CA THR A 171 1.95 1.79 0.36
C THR A 171 3.38 1.55 0.84
N ARG A 172 4.12 2.61 1.21
CA ARG A 172 5.47 2.50 1.78
C ARG A 172 5.47 1.75 3.11
N VAL A 173 4.49 2.00 3.98
CA VAL A 173 4.32 1.28 5.24
C VAL A 173 4.04 -0.20 4.99
N LYS A 174 3.18 -0.54 4.03
CA LYS A 174 2.90 -1.94 3.65
C LYS A 174 4.16 -2.65 3.17
N MET A 175 4.98 -2.00 2.34
CA MET A 175 6.25 -2.56 1.88
C MET A 175 7.24 -2.75 3.04
N LEU A 176 7.30 -1.80 3.98
CA LEU A 176 8.13 -1.91 5.17
C LEU A 176 7.73 -3.12 6.01
N VAL A 177 6.43 -3.29 6.29
CA VAL A 177 5.90 -4.44 7.05
C VAL A 177 6.17 -5.76 6.31
N GLY A 178 5.99 -5.78 4.98
CA GLY A 178 6.32 -6.95 4.16
C GLY A 178 7.80 -7.35 4.24
N ASN A 179 8.69 -6.36 4.15
CA ASN A 179 10.14 -6.58 4.24
C ASN A 179 10.59 -7.01 5.65
N LEU A 180 9.93 -6.52 6.70
CA LEU A 180 10.17 -6.97 8.07
C LEU A 180 9.74 -8.42 8.26
N GLY A 181 8.59 -8.81 7.70
CA GLY A 181 8.12 -10.20 7.72
C GLY A 181 9.07 -11.17 7.01
N LEU A 182 9.64 -10.75 5.87
CA LEU A 182 10.68 -11.53 5.17
C LEU A 182 11.94 -11.69 6.03
N LYS A 183 12.44 -10.61 6.63
CA LYS A 183 13.60 -10.68 7.55
C LYS A 183 13.35 -11.56 8.77
N GLN A 184 12.13 -11.57 9.31
CA GLN A 184 11.77 -12.48 10.42
C GLN A 184 11.81 -13.95 9.97
N ARG A 185 11.32 -14.25 8.77
CA ARG A 185 11.37 -15.60 8.19
C ARG A 185 12.79 -16.04 7.83
N GLU A 186 13.63 -15.14 7.34
CA GLU A 186 15.05 -15.40 7.10
C GLU A 186 15.78 -15.73 8.40
N ARG A 187 15.54 -14.96 9.47
CA ARG A 187 16.12 -15.24 10.80
C ARG A 187 15.63 -16.58 11.35
N ALA A 188 14.33 -16.85 11.27
CA ALA A 188 13.77 -18.14 11.71
C ALA A 188 14.33 -19.32 10.90
N GLY A 189 14.54 -19.15 9.59
CA GLY A 189 15.16 -20.15 8.73
C GLY A 189 16.63 -20.40 9.06
N LEU A 190 17.38 -19.36 9.39
CA LEU A 190 18.76 -19.48 9.87
C LEU A 190 18.84 -20.24 11.20
N PHE A 191 17.95 -19.95 12.15
CA PHE A 191 17.89 -20.70 13.42
C PHE A 191 17.53 -22.17 13.21
N ALA A 192 16.58 -22.46 12.30
CA ALA A 192 16.22 -23.84 11.97
C ALA A 192 17.37 -24.60 11.27
N ALA A 193 18.13 -23.92 10.39
CA ALA A 193 19.30 -24.49 9.74
C ALA A 193 20.43 -24.77 10.74
N ASP A 194 20.71 -23.84 11.67
CA ASP A 194 21.71 -24.02 12.72
C ASP A 194 21.32 -25.17 13.67
N ALA A 195 20.05 -25.26 14.07
CA ALA A 195 19.55 -26.37 14.88
C ALA A 195 19.77 -27.73 14.18
N ASN A 196 19.43 -27.83 12.89
CA ASN A 196 19.66 -29.05 12.11
C ASN A 196 21.14 -29.42 11.98
N TYR A 197 22.03 -28.43 11.84
CA TYR A 197 23.47 -28.66 11.81
C TYR A 197 23.97 -29.25 13.13
N ARG A 198 23.56 -28.67 14.27
CA ARG A 198 23.93 -29.16 15.60
C ARG A 198 23.40 -30.57 15.89
N THR A 199 22.20 -30.91 15.43
CA THR A 199 21.66 -32.27 15.59
C THR A 199 22.50 -33.30 14.81
N ARG A 200 22.88 -32.98 13.56
CA ARG A 200 23.74 -33.86 12.76
C ARG A 200 25.14 -34.02 13.37
N GLU A 201 25.70 -32.94 13.89
CA GLU A 201 26.99 -32.98 14.59
C GLU A 201 26.89 -33.88 15.85
N ALA A 202 25.82 -33.73 16.64
CA ALA A 202 25.59 -34.58 17.82
C ALA A 202 25.42 -36.07 17.46
N GLU A 203 24.75 -36.41 16.35
CA GLU A 203 24.64 -37.79 15.87
C GLU A 203 25.99 -38.38 15.44
N LEU A 204 26.82 -37.60 14.74
CA LEU A 204 28.16 -38.03 14.32
C LEU A 204 29.08 -38.26 15.53
N HIS A 205 29.00 -37.43 16.55
CA HIS A 205 29.78 -37.61 17.78
C HIS A 205 29.23 -38.74 18.67
N GLY A 206 27.90 -38.93 18.72
CA GLY A 206 27.26 -40.03 19.46
C GLY A 206 27.57 -41.41 18.87
N THR A 207 27.51 -41.55 17.55
CA THR A 207 27.84 -42.81 16.85
C THR A 207 29.32 -43.18 16.97
N ARG A 208 30.23 -42.20 16.97
CA ARG A 208 31.67 -42.44 17.24
C ARG A 208 31.94 -42.95 18.66
N SER A 209 31.13 -42.53 19.62
CA SER A 209 31.23 -42.97 21.02
C SER A 209 30.69 -44.39 21.22
N MET A 210 29.62 -44.76 20.50
CA MET A 210 29.04 -46.11 20.51
C MET A 210 29.90 -47.13 19.76
N ALA A 211 30.57 -46.75 18.68
CA ALA A 211 31.50 -47.61 17.95
C ALA A 211 32.77 -47.96 18.77
N ALA A 212 33.13 -47.14 19.76
CA ALA A 212 34.26 -47.39 20.66
C ALA A 212 33.92 -48.29 21.86
N HIS A 213 32.63 -48.60 22.09
CA HIS A 213 32.18 -49.45 23.20
C HIS A 213 31.32 -50.60 22.65
N GLN A 214 31.95 -51.51 21.90
CA GLN A 214 31.33 -52.80 21.58
C GLN A 214 31.41 -53.66 22.86
N PRO A 215 30.29 -54.00 23.53
CA PRO A 215 30.34 -54.81 24.75
C PRO A 215 30.41 -56.28 24.36
N THR A 216 31.48 -56.96 24.78
CA THR A 216 31.57 -58.42 24.81
C THR A 216 30.37 -58.97 25.60
N GLN A 217 29.51 -59.75 24.93
CA GLN A 217 28.38 -60.42 25.57
C GLN A 217 28.86 -61.38 26.68
N ARG A 218 28.45 -61.12 27.92
CA ARG A 218 28.27 -62.17 28.95
C ARG A 218 26.86 -62.03 29.53
N THR A 219 26.07 -63.07 29.36
CA THR A 219 24.77 -63.34 30.01
C THR A 219 25.02 -63.97 31.40
N PRO A 220 24.01 -64.12 32.28
CA PRO A 220 23.39 -63.11 33.13
C PRO A 220 23.65 -63.37 34.63
N GLN A 221 23.67 -62.34 35.48
CA GLN A 221 23.29 -62.51 36.87
C GLN A 221 22.25 -61.48 37.30
N GLN A 222 21.13 -62.06 37.71
CA GLN A 222 19.94 -61.52 38.30
C GLN A 222 20.26 -60.91 39.66
N GLN A 223 20.01 -59.61 39.83
CA GLN A 223 19.84 -59.03 41.16
C GLN A 223 18.88 -57.86 41.12
N ASP A 224 17.72 -58.08 41.74
CA ASP A 224 16.77 -57.08 42.21
C ASP A 224 17.49 -55.97 42.99
N VAL A 225 16.99 -54.73 42.90
CA VAL A 225 16.42 -53.96 44.04
C VAL A 225 16.05 -52.53 43.58
N ALA A 226 14.78 -52.19 43.85
CA ALA A 226 14.20 -50.88 44.17
C ALA A 226 14.26 -49.70 43.17
N ALA A 227 13.04 -49.35 42.77
CA ALA A 227 12.48 -48.00 42.60
C ALA A 227 13.32 -46.82 43.12
N THR A 228 13.52 -45.79 42.28
CA THR A 228 13.25 -44.38 42.61
C THR A 228 13.21 -43.54 41.32
N SER A 229 12.10 -42.82 41.16
CA SER A 229 11.73 -41.72 40.25
C SER A 229 12.79 -41.00 39.39
N ALA A 230 12.43 -40.83 38.11
CA ALA A 230 12.77 -39.66 37.27
C ALA A 230 11.60 -38.63 37.32
N PRO A 231 11.73 -37.37 36.82
CA PRO A 231 12.88 -36.78 36.13
C PRO A 231 13.33 -35.43 36.71
N ASP A 232 14.65 -35.27 36.80
CA ASP A 232 15.30 -33.96 36.92
C ASP A 232 15.14 -33.21 35.59
N ARG A 233 14.48 -32.04 35.64
CA ARG A 233 14.11 -31.23 34.45
C ARG A 233 15.23 -30.23 34.15
N PRO A 234 16.01 -30.37 33.06
CA PRO A 234 16.95 -29.34 32.63
C PRO A 234 16.27 -28.04 32.16
N ALA A 235 14.94 -28.03 32.01
CA ALA A 235 14.18 -26.85 31.56
C ALA A 235 13.96 -25.78 32.66
N ARG A 236 14.10 -26.10 33.96
CA ARG A 236 13.84 -25.12 35.03
C ARG A 236 15.02 -24.18 35.30
N ARG A 237 16.27 -24.63 35.09
CA ARG A 237 17.46 -23.77 35.29
C ARG A 237 17.58 -22.63 34.27
N LEU A 238 16.92 -22.74 33.12
CA LEU A 238 17.00 -21.73 32.07
C LEU A 238 16.06 -20.53 32.30
N ILE A 239 15.07 -20.67 33.19
CA ILE A 239 14.16 -19.57 33.53
C ILE A 239 14.75 -18.70 34.64
N ASP A 240 15.42 -19.30 35.63
CA ASP A 240 16.02 -18.54 36.74
C ASP A 240 17.22 -17.68 36.30
N ASP A 241 18.01 -18.13 35.31
CA ASP A 241 19.18 -17.38 34.80
C ASP A 241 18.77 -16.18 33.91
N LEU A 242 17.55 -16.16 33.38
CA LEU A 242 17.02 -15.03 32.62
C LEU A 242 16.44 -13.94 33.51
N ASP A 243 15.88 -14.30 34.67
CA ASP A 243 15.27 -13.33 35.59
C ASP A 243 16.34 -12.52 36.37
N THR A 244 17.49 -13.12 36.66
CA THR A 244 18.60 -12.41 37.34
C THR A 244 19.30 -11.39 36.46
N ARG A 245 19.18 -11.47 35.12
CA ARG A 245 19.82 -10.52 34.19
C ARG A 245 18.97 -9.30 33.85
N TYR A 246 17.67 -9.33 34.15
CA TYR A 246 16.75 -8.24 33.76
C TYR A 246 16.26 -7.38 34.93
N ASN A 247 16.43 -7.84 36.17
CA ASN A 247 15.95 -7.15 37.38
C ASN A 247 17.07 -6.72 38.36
N GLY A 248 18.31 -6.57 37.87
CA GLY A 248 19.46 -6.03 38.62
C GLY A 248 19.97 -4.74 38.03
#